data_AF-G4XY74-F1
#
_entry.id   AF-G4XY74-F1
#
_cell.length_a   1.000
_cell.length_b   1.000
_cell.length_c   1.000
_cell.angle_alpha   90.00
_cell.angle_beta   90.00
_cell.angle_gamma   90.00
#
_symmetry.space_group_name_H-M   'P 1'
#
loop_
_entity.id
_entity.type
_entity.pdbx_description
1 polymer ?
#
loop_
_entity_poly.entity_id
_entity_poly.type
_entity_poly.pdbx_seq_one_letter_code
_entity_poly.pdbx_strand_id
1 'polypeptide(L)'
;MVKGTEVKRVDVLYAAEALNITDLVEQEWIMDTGCSYHMTPKKEWFDELNEEITGIIKMGNDTTSSVKGIGSIKILNEDGTVVILTQVRYVPDLKRNLISLGTLDSQGCAYRGEN
;
A
#
# COMPACT_ATOMS: atom_id res chain seq x y z
N MET A 1 -12.68 -30.66 -2.20
CA MET A 1 -11.94 -30.59 -0.93
C MET A 1 -10.53 -30.11 -1.26
N VAL A 2 -10.30 -28.80 -1.20
CA VAL A 2 -8.97 -28.22 -1.47
C VAL A 2 -8.55 -27.51 -0.18
N LYS A 3 -7.41 -27.95 0.37
CA LYS A 3 -6.88 -27.49 1.65
C LYS A 3 -6.54 -26.00 1.56
N GLY A 4 -7.02 -25.24 2.53
CA GLY A 4 -6.88 -23.79 2.60
C GLY A 4 -5.46 -23.38 2.94
N THR A 5 -4.96 -22.39 2.21
CA THR A 5 -3.73 -21.67 2.53
C THR A 5 -4.08 -20.49 3.45
N GLU A 6 -3.24 -20.32 4.48
CA GLU A 6 -3.35 -19.36 5.58
C GLU A 6 -3.17 -17.91 5.08
N VAL A 7 -4.00 -16.98 5.55
CA VAL A 7 -3.87 -15.54 5.29
C VAL A 7 -3.07 -14.95 6.43
N LYS A 8 -2.00 -14.19 6.14
CA LYS A 8 -1.23 -13.50 7.17
C LYS A 8 -1.46 -11.99 7.07
N ARG A 9 -1.66 -11.36 8.23
CA ARG A 9 -1.39 -9.93 8.39
C ARG A 9 0.06 -9.66 7.98
N VAL A 10 0.30 -8.45 7.50
CA VAL A 10 1.67 -7.95 7.29
C VAL A 10 1.93 -6.98 8.43
N ASP A 11 2.24 -7.52 9.61
CA ASP A 11 2.68 -6.72 10.75
C ASP A 11 4.20 -6.53 10.62
N VAL A 12 4.61 -5.32 10.21
CA VAL A 12 6.03 -4.94 10.17
C VAL A 12 6.49 -4.65 11.60
N LEU A 13 7.10 -5.62 12.27
CA LEU A 13 7.72 -5.45 13.58
C LEU A 13 9.22 -5.18 13.45
N TYR A 14 9.66 -3.97 13.80
CA TYR A 14 11.03 -3.71 14.25
C TYR A 14 11.03 -3.49 15.76
N ALA A 15 11.70 -4.36 16.50
CA ALA A 15 11.88 -4.20 17.95
C ALA A 15 13.10 -3.30 18.24
N ALA A 16 12.87 -2.16 18.88
CA ALA A 16 13.47 -1.83 20.19
C ALA A 16 12.93 -0.47 20.68
N GLU A 17 12.25 -0.53 21.83
CA GLU A 17 11.99 0.54 22.80
C GLU A 17 11.36 1.85 22.29
N ALA A 18 10.04 1.96 22.50
CA ALA A 18 9.28 3.21 22.54
C ALA A 18 9.32 4.13 21.30
N LEU A 19 9.50 3.59 20.09
CA LEU A 19 9.05 4.28 18.88
C LEU A 19 7.52 4.39 18.94
N ASN A 20 7.05 5.64 19.03
CA ASN A 20 5.65 6.03 19.16
C ASN A 20 4.74 5.13 18.32
N ILE A 21 3.70 4.57 18.95
CA ILE A 21 2.65 3.77 18.29
C ILE A 21 2.14 4.41 17.00
N THR A 22 2.13 5.75 16.90
CA THR A 22 1.74 6.49 15.69
C THR A 22 2.59 6.17 14.46
N ASP A 23 3.90 5.98 14.63
CA ASP A 23 4.84 5.76 13.53
C ASP A 23 4.66 4.35 12.94
N LEU A 24 4.30 3.37 13.78
CA LEU A 24 3.94 2.02 13.34
C LEU A 24 2.66 2.05 12.50
N VAL A 25 1.61 2.76 12.96
CA VAL A 25 0.34 2.89 12.20
C VAL A 25 0.56 3.68 10.89
N GLU A 26 1.56 4.54 10.80
CA GLU A 26 1.95 5.24 9.56
C GLU A 26 2.75 4.36 8.58
N GLN A 27 3.29 3.23 9.05
CA GLN A 27 4.02 2.25 8.26
C GLN A 27 3.15 1.07 7.79
N GLU A 28 1.87 1.03 8.18
CA GLU A 28 0.95 -0.02 7.74
C GLU A 28 0.29 0.30 6.39
N TRP A 29 -0.02 -0.75 5.63
CA TRP A 29 -0.85 -0.68 4.42
C TRP A 29 -2.32 -0.93 4.77
N ILE A 30 -3.20 -0.01 4.36
CA ILE A 30 -4.64 -0.18 4.45
C ILE A 30 -5.16 -0.75 3.13
N MET A 31 -5.79 -1.91 3.18
CA MET A 31 -6.55 -2.44 2.05
C MET A 31 -7.90 -1.72 1.96
N ASP A 32 -8.11 -0.97 0.88
CA ASP A 32 -9.24 -0.06 0.72
C ASP A 32 -10.04 -0.39 -0.55
N THR A 33 -11.33 -0.72 -0.37
CA THR A 33 -12.27 -0.95 -1.48
C THR A 33 -12.71 0.34 -2.17
N GLY A 34 -12.68 1.48 -1.47
CA GLY A 34 -13.05 2.79 -2.01
C GLY A 34 -11.91 3.47 -2.76
N CYS A 35 -10.68 2.96 -2.64
CA CYS A 35 -9.53 3.50 -3.33
C CYS A 35 -9.40 2.95 -4.75
N SER A 36 -9.14 3.82 -5.72
CA SER A 36 -8.96 3.43 -7.13
C SER A 36 -7.53 3.04 -7.52
N TYR A 37 -6.54 3.35 -6.68
CA TYR A 37 -5.13 3.12 -6.99
C TYR A 37 -4.35 2.64 -5.75
N HIS A 38 -3.20 1.98 -5.95
CA HIS A 38 -2.21 1.85 -4.88
C HIS A 38 -1.52 3.21 -4.66
N MET A 39 -1.42 3.66 -3.42
CA MET A 39 -0.89 5.00 -3.11
C MET A 39 -0.12 5.03 -1.79
N THR A 40 0.97 5.79 -1.74
CA THR A 40 1.72 6.02 -0.49
C THR A 40 2.34 7.42 -0.46
N PRO A 41 2.46 8.04 0.74
CA PRO A 41 3.28 9.23 0.93
C PRO A 41 4.78 8.92 1.14
N LYS A 42 5.18 7.65 1.21
CA LYS A 42 6.56 7.23 1.54
C LYS A 42 7.39 7.08 0.26
N LYS A 43 8.13 8.13 -0.11
CA LYS A 43 8.97 8.13 -1.32
C LYS A 43 10.10 7.09 -1.22
N GLU A 44 10.63 6.92 -0.02
CA GLU A 44 11.73 6.03 0.31
C GLU A 44 11.38 4.53 0.20
N TRP A 45 10.12 4.17 0.02
CA TRP A 45 9.68 2.78 -0.15
C TRP A 45 9.75 2.28 -1.59
N PHE A 46 9.91 3.19 -2.55
CA PHE A 46 9.96 2.81 -3.96
C PHE A 46 11.30 2.17 -4.31
N ASP A 47 11.24 0.95 -4.86
CA ASP A 47 12.39 0.32 -5.53
C ASP A 47 12.69 1.03 -6.86
N GLU A 48 11.62 1.41 -7.57
CA GLU A 48 11.66 2.16 -8.82
C GLU A 48 10.59 3.26 -8.73
N LEU A 49 10.95 4.50 -9.07
CA LEU A 49 10.02 5.63 -9.11
C LEU A 49 10.29 6.48 -10.36
N ASN A 50 9.30 6.59 -11.24
CA ASN A 50 9.33 7.53 -12.33
C ASN A 50 8.63 8.83 -11.90
N GLU A 51 9.41 9.87 -11.61
CA GLU A 51 8.91 11.20 -11.21
C GLU A 51 8.50 12.08 -12.41
N GLU A 52 8.74 11.65 -13.65
CA GLU A 52 8.24 12.34 -14.85
C GLU A 52 6.73 12.12 -15.03
N ILE A 53 6.22 11.00 -14.52
CA ILE A 53 4.79 10.67 -14.56
C ILE A 53 4.09 11.32 -13.36
N THR A 54 3.48 12.47 -13.61
CA THR A 54 2.73 13.24 -12.61
C THR A 54 1.24 13.28 -12.91
N GLY A 55 0.44 13.73 -11.96
CA GLY A 55 -1.01 13.88 -12.16
C GLY A 55 -1.73 14.43 -10.94
N ILE A 56 -3.06 14.48 -11.04
CA ILE A 56 -3.94 14.91 -9.95
C ILE A 56 -4.99 13.82 -9.74
N ILE A 57 -5.28 13.52 -8.47
CA ILE A 57 -6.34 12.58 -8.09
C ILE A 57 -7.41 13.30 -7.28
N LYS A 58 -8.66 12.85 -7.43
CA LYS A 58 -9.77 13.27 -6.58
C LYS A 58 -9.79 12.42 -5.31
N MET A 59 -9.94 13.08 -4.18
CA MET A 59 -9.99 12.47 -2.86
C MET A 59 -11.45 12.26 -2.42
N GLY A 60 -11.67 11.36 -1.46
CA GLY A 60 -13.01 11.05 -0.95
C GLY A 60 -13.73 12.20 -0.23
N ASN A 61 -12.98 13.24 0.16
CA ASN A 61 -13.48 14.47 0.78
C ASN A 61 -13.70 15.61 -0.25
N ASP A 62 -13.85 15.28 -1.53
CA ASP A 62 -13.99 16.20 -2.67
C ASP A 62 -12.82 17.17 -2.91
N THR A 63 -11.71 17.03 -2.19
CA THR A 63 -10.47 17.75 -2.52
C THR A 63 -9.66 17.00 -3.57
N THR A 64 -8.56 17.59 -4.01
CA THR A 64 -7.62 16.97 -4.93
C THR A 64 -6.22 16.89 -4.34
N SER A 65 -5.45 15.88 -4.72
CA SER A 65 -4.04 15.72 -4.33
C SER A 65 -3.14 15.47 -5.53
N SER A 66 -1.88 15.88 -5.42
CA SER A 66 -0.90 15.72 -6.50
C SER A 66 -0.21 14.36 -6.45
N VAL A 67 -0.16 13.68 -7.59
CA VAL A 67 0.69 12.50 -7.82
C VAL A 67 2.04 13.00 -8.34
N LYS A 68 3.12 12.68 -7.62
CA LYS A 68 4.49 13.12 -7.94
C LYS A 68 5.37 12.03 -8.55
N GLY A 69 4.80 10.88 -8.84
CA GLY A 69 5.49 9.80 -9.51
C GLY A 69 4.69 8.51 -9.47
N ILE A 70 5.06 7.56 -10.32
CA ILE A 70 4.51 6.20 -10.32
C ILE A 70 5.66 5.20 -10.32
N GLY A 71 5.52 4.12 -9.56
CA GLY A 71 6.59 3.15 -9.39
C GLY A 71 6.16 1.82 -8.81
N SER A 72 7.13 1.07 -8.29
CA SER A 72 6.92 -0.23 -7.66
C SER A 72 7.53 -0.31 -6.26
N ILE A 73 6.90 -1.11 -5.39
CA ILE A 73 7.31 -1.32 -3.99
C ILE A 73 7.30 -2.82 -3.69
N LYS A 74 8.39 -3.33 -3.11
CA LYS A 74 8.42 -4.66 -2.48
C LYS A 74 7.83 -4.61 -1.06
N ILE A 75 6.93 -5.53 -0.78
CA ILE A 75 6.35 -5.77 0.54
C ILE A 75 6.84 -7.14 0.99
N LEU A 76 7.52 -7.19 2.15
CA LEU A 76 7.90 -8.43 2.80
C LEU A 76 6.82 -8.81 3.81
N ASN A 77 6.17 -9.94 3.57
CA ASN A 77 5.16 -10.50 4.46
C ASN A 77 5.81 -11.26 5.62
N GLU A 78 5.05 -11.51 6.68
CA GLU A 78 5.52 -12.24 7.87
C GLU A 78 5.94 -13.69 7.61
N ASP A 79 5.37 -14.34 6.59
CA ASP A 79 5.84 -15.67 6.15
C ASP A 79 7.15 -15.62 5.36
N GLY A 80 7.74 -14.44 5.18
CA GLY A 80 8.94 -14.22 4.39
C GLY A 80 8.67 -14.15 2.88
N THR A 81 7.41 -14.21 2.44
CA THR A 81 7.09 -14.00 1.03
C THR A 81 7.25 -12.53 0.65
N VAL A 82 7.70 -12.27 -0.57
CA VAL A 82 7.85 -10.93 -1.12
C VAL A 82 6.79 -10.71 -2.19
N VAL A 83 6.00 -9.67 -2.03
CA VAL A 83 5.01 -9.20 -3.03
C VAL A 83 5.54 -7.92 -3.66
N ILE A 84 5.48 -7.82 -4.98
CA ILE A 84 5.82 -6.59 -5.71
C ILE A 84 4.53 -5.90 -6.08
N LEU A 85 4.27 -4.75 -5.46
CA LEU A 85 3.17 -3.87 -5.83
C LEU A 85 3.64 -2.96 -6.95
N THR A 86 2.95 -2.99 -8.09
CA THR A 86 3.27 -2.16 -9.27
C THR A 86 2.24 -1.05 -9.45
N GLN A 87 2.57 -0.06 -10.27
CA GLN A 87 1.69 1.10 -10.54
C GLN A 87 1.28 1.86 -9.27
N VAL A 88 2.17 1.90 -8.28
CA VAL A 88 1.95 2.63 -7.02
C VAL A 88 2.18 4.12 -7.27
N ARG A 89 1.21 4.94 -6.89
CA ARG A 89 1.31 6.40 -7.02
C ARG A 89 1.95 7.00 -5.77
N TYR A 90 2.98 7.82 -5.96
CA TYR A 90 3.55 8.63 -4.89
C TYR A 90 2.69 9.88 -4.68
N VAL A 91 2.08 9.98 -3.50
CA VAL A 91 1.16 11.07 -3.11
C VAL A 91 1.60 11.62 -1.75
N PRO A 92 2.46 12.65 -1.70
CA PRO A 92 3.04 13.15 -0.43
C PRO A 92 2.00 13.66 0.57
N ASP A 93 0.87 14.17 0.09
CA ASP A 93 -0.17 14.77 0.94
C ASP A 93 -1.06 13.71 1.63
N LEU A 94 -0.82 12.42 1.35
CA LEU A 94 -1.58 11.31 1.91
C LEU A 94 -1.13 11.02 3.35
N LYS A 95 -2.07 10.63 4.22
CA LYS A 95 -1.77 10.32 5.64
C LYS A 95 -1.44 8.85 5.90
N ARG A 96 -1.84 7.95 5.01
CA ARG A 96 -1.76 6.49 5.18
C ARG A 96 -1.40 5.83 3.85
N ASN A 97 -0.80 4.65 3.89
CA ASN A 97 -0.52 3.86 2.70
C ASN A 97 -1.77 3.07 2.32
N LEU A 98 -2.17 3.09 1.04
CA LEU A 98 -3.41 2.49 0.55
C LEU A 98 -3.12 1.46 -0.54
N ILE A 99 -3.68 0.26 -0.39
CA ILE A 99 -3.76 -0.76 -1.43
C ILE A 99 -5.19 -0.78 -1.95
N SER A 100 -5.40 -0.41 -3.21
CA SER A 100 -6.70 -0.55 -3.86
C SER A 100 -7.04 -2.02 -4.08
N LEU A 101 -8.10 -2.50 -3.42
CA LEU A 101 -8.61 -3.85 -3.63
C LEU A 101 -9.21 -4.03 -5.03
N GLY A 102 -9.80 -2.98 -5.59
CA GLY A 102 -10.29 -3.01 -6.98
C GLY A 102 -9.15 -3.13 -8.00
N THR A 103 -7.99 -2.52 -7.71
CA THR A 103 -6.80 -2.69 -8.57
C THR A 103 -6.25 -4.10 -8.49
N LEU A 104 -6.16 -4.69 -7.29
CA LEU A 104 -5.77 -6.09 -7.13
C LEU A 104 -6.70 -7.03 -7.91
N ASP A 105 -8.01 -6.86 -7.78
CA ASP A 105 -8.99 -7.67 -8.50
C ASP A 105 -8.83 -7.55 -10.02
N SER A 106 -8.62 -6.33 -10.53
CA SER A 106 -8.37 -6.08 -11.96
C SER A 106 -7.07 -6.72 -12.48
N GLN A 107 -6.11 -6.96 -11.59
CA GLN A 107 -4.86 -7.65 -11.90
C GLN A 107 -4.97 -9.18 -11.74
N GLY A 108 -6.16 -9.69 -11.41
CA GLY A 108 -6.40 -11.12 -11.18
C GLY A 108 -5.90 -11.60 -9.82
N CYS A 109 -5.61 -10.69 -8.88
CA CYS A 109 -5.19 -11.02 -7.53
C CYS A 109 -6.43 -11.22 -6.63
N ALA A 110 -6.57 -12.41 -6.06
CA ALA A 110 -7.57 -12.68 -5.03
C ALA A 110 -7.08 -12.17 -3.66
N TYR A 111 -7.98 -11.56 -2.89
CA TYR A 111 -7.73 -11.15 -1.51
C TYR A 111 -8.82 -11.75 -0.59
N ARG A 112 -8.49 -11.97 0.69
CA ARG A 112 -9.44 -12.47 1.69
C ARG A 112 -9.17 -11.77 3.02
N GLY A 113 -10.17 -11.10 3.57
CA GLY A 113 -10.12 -10.51 4.91
C GLY A 113 -10.52 -11.51 5.99
N GLU A 114 -9.94 -11.37 7.17
CA GLU A 114 -10.40 -12.06 8.38
C GLU A 114 -11.41 -11.15 9.11
N ASN A 115 -12.56 -11.72 9.50
CA ASN A 115 -13.54 -11.11 10.38
C ASN A 115 -13.26 -11.50 11.82
#